data_AF-A0A2G4GR00-F1
#
_entry.id   AF-A0A2G4GR00-F1
#
_cell.length_a   1.000
_cell.length_b   1.000
_cell.length_c   1.000
_cell.angle_alpha   90.00
_cell.angle_beta   90.00
_cell.angle_gamma   90.00
#
_symmetry.space_group_name_H-M   'P 1'
#
loop_
_entity.id
_entity.type
_entity.pdbx_description
1 polymer ?
#
loop_
_entity_poly.entity_id
_entity_poly.type
_entity_poly.pdbx_seq_one_letter_code
_entity_poly.pdbx_strand_id
1 'polypeptide(L)'
;MSRVNVQMGMALDNMKVRNSRGAAVHEQFVMTGLNNLADMLMESLQNMQQQMQSDQKKDGDKSCNNPNKSGKGKSGKPKPGGKLSDAQKALGEQLQKMQQQKRGKPGESGKQGEQGSPKTPGSQVESSQDGQRSLNEDLAKMALMQEALRRQVEQLRKELGQEGKQGLSNGLQEVEKMMEQQEKDIVNGKITPQSIERQKQIMTRLLENEKADRKQDQEDKRESNNPGNYIPEVPENIKEAMRKKAEERESLRKIQPAFKPYYKQSVQKYLQIYSR
;
A
#
# COMPACT_ATOMS: atom_id res chain seq x y z
N MET A 1 -10.44 -1.33 -32.47
CA MET A 1 -11.68 -2.14 -32.47
C MET A 1 -11.85 -2.97 -33.74
N SER A 2 -11.99 -2.38 -34.94
CA SER A 2 -12.20 -3.14 -36.20
C SER A 2 -11.17 -4.25 -36.46
N ARG A 3 -9.87 -3.98 -36.23
CA ARG A 3 -8.81 -4.98 -36.45
C ARG A 3 -8.86 -6.18 -35.50
N VAL A 4 -9.24 -6.00 -34.23
CA VAL A 4 -9.34 -7.13 -33.27
C VAL A 4 -10.50 -8.05 -33.66
N ASN A 5 -11.64 -7.48 -34.05
CA ASN A 5 -12.81 -8.24 -34.48
C ASN A 5 -12.53 -9.03 -35.78
N VAL A 6 -11.79 -8.45 -36.72
CA VAL A 6 -11.36 -9.13 -37.95
C VAL A 6 -10.43 -10.30 -37.64
N GLN A 7 -9.47 -10.10 -36.74
CA GLN A 7 -8.49 -11.12 -36.36
C GLN A 7 -9.14 -12.26 -35.55
N MET A 8 -10.13 -11.93 -34.72
CA MET A 8 -10.98 -12.92 -34.04
C MET A 8 -11.78 -13.76 -35.04
N GLY A 9 -12.35 -13.14 -36.08
CA GLY A 9 -13.02 -13.85 -37.16
C GLY A 9 -12.08 -14.81 -37.90
N MET A 10 -10.87 -14.35 -38.24
CA MET A 10 -9.85 -15.18 -38.87
C MET A 10 -9.35 -16.32 -37.98
N ALA A 11 -9.27 -16.12 -36.65
CA ALA A 11 -8.94 -17.17 -35.70
C ALA A 11 -10.02 -18.27 -35.70
N LEU A 12 -11.29 -17.87 -35.62
CA LEU A 12 -12.44 -18.77 -35.66
C LEU A 12 -12.52 -19.53 -36.98
N ASP A 13 -12.27 -18.87 -38.11
CA ASP A 13 -12.29 -19.52 -39.42
C ASP A 13 -11.12 -20.51 -39.60
N ASN A 14 -9.92 -20.18 -39.11
CA ASN A 14 -8.80 -21.11 -39.09
C ASN A 14 -9.04 -22.32 -38.16
N MET A 15 -9.74 -22.13 -37.04
CA MET A 15 -10.17 -23.23 -36.18
C MET A 15 -11.20 -24.14 -36.84
N LYS A 16 -12.15 -23.59 -37.61
CA LYS A 16 -13.14 -24.38 -38.37
C LYS A 16 -12.47 -25.35 -39.36
N VAL A 17 -11.38 -24.93 -40.00
CA VAL A 17 -10.61 -25.76 -40.94
C VAL A 17 -9.46 -26.54 -40.29
N ARG A 18 -9.42 -26.63 -38.94
CA ARG A 18 -8.37 -27.31 -38.15
C ARG A 18 -6.94 -26.78 -38.38
N ASN A 19 -6.80 -25.56 -38.89
CA ASN A 19 -5.51 -24.90 -39.02
C ASN A 19 -5.09 -24.26 -37.68
N SER A 20 -4.62 -25.10 -36.75
CA SER A 20 -4.24 -24.70 -35.39
C SER A 20 -3.11 -23.67 -35.36
N ARG A 21 -2.15 -23.73 -36.29
CA ARG A 21 -1.05 -22.76 -36.37
C ARG A 21 -1.54 -21.38 -36.82
N GLY A 22 -2.42 -21.33 -37.82
CA GLY A 22 -3.02 -20.06 -38.26
C GLY A 22 -3.90 -19.45 -37.17
N ALA A 23 -4.70 -20.28 -36.49
CA ALA A 23 -5.54 -19.85 -35.37
C ALA A 23 -4.72 -19.24 -34.23
N ALA A 24 -3.63 -19.89 -33.80
CA ALA A 24 -2.80 -19.43 -32.69
C ALA A 24 -2.18 -18.03 -32.93
N VAL A 25 -1.80 -17.71 -34.17
CA VAL A 25 -1.25 -16.39 -34.52
C VAL A 25 -2.32 -15.31 -34.40
N HIS A 26 -3.52 -15.58 -34.90
CA HIS A 26 -4.64 -14.65 -34.79
C HIS A 26 -5.14 -14.51 -33.34
N GLU A 27 -5.15 -15.59 -32.56
CA GLU A 27 -5.46 -15.56 -31.12
C GLU A 27 -4.46 -14.72 -30.34
N GLN A 28 -3.15 -14.85 -30.61
CA GLN A 28 -2.14 -14.02 -29.96
C GLN A 28 -2.36 -12.53 -30.26
N PHE A 29 -2.73 -12.19 -31.50
CA PHE A 29 -3.05 -10.82 -31.89
C PHE A 29 -4.29 -10.28 -31.17
N VAL A 30 -5.32 -11.10 -31.00
CA VAL A 30 -6.52 -10.77 -30.23
C VAL A 30 -6.16 -10.57 -28.75
N MET A 31 -5.37 -11.46 -28.15
CA MET A 31 -4.96 -11.36 -26.74
C MET A 31 -4.11 -10.12 -26.48
N THR A 32 -3.15 -9.79 -27.36
CA THR A 32 -2.37 -8.55 -27.25
C THR A 32 -3.22 -7.31 -27.50
N GLY A 33 -4.12 -7.34 -28.50
CA GLY A 33 -5.03 -6.25 -28.80
C GLY A 33 -6.03 -5.97 -27.68
N LEU A 34 -6.52 -7.03 -27.01
CA LEU A 34 -7.40 -6.94 -25.85
C LEU A 34 -6.65 -6.46 -24.61
N ASN A 35 -5.40 -6.89 -24.40
CA ASN A 35 -4.56 -6.36 -23.32
C ASN A 35 -4.27 -4.87 -23.52
N ASN A 36 -3.90 -4.45 -24.75
CA ASN A 36 -3.69 -3.03 -25.05
C ASN A 36 -4.99 -2.21 -24.97
N LEU A 37 -6.13 -2.81 -25.29
CA LEU A 37 -7.44 -2.18 -25.11
C LEU A 37 -7.80 -2.08 -23.62
N ALA A 38 -7.50 -3.11 -22.83
CA ALA A 38 -7.66 -3.08 -21.38
C ALA A 38 -6.75 -2.01 -20.77
N ASP A 39 -5.53 -1.85 -21.29
CA ASP A 39 -4.60 -0.78 -20.90
C ASP A 39 -5.17 0.60 -21.24
N MET A 40 -5.71 0.79 -22.46
CA MET A 40 -6.37 2.05 -22.84
C MET A 40 -7.67 2.33 -22.07
N LEU A 41 -8.47 1.30 -21.80
CA LEU A 41 -9.70 1.41 -21.01
C LEU A 41 -9.36 1.75 -19.57
N MET A 42 -8.32 1.12 -19.01
CA MET A 42 -7.80 1.40 -17.67
C MET A 42 -7.24 2.81 -17.58
N GLU A 43 -6.49 3.26 -18.60
CA GLU A 43 -6.01 4.65 -18.69
C GLU A 43 -7.18 5.64 -18.79
N SER A 44 -8.24 5.32 -19.55
CA SER A 44 -9.46 6.14 -19.63
C SER A 44 -10.25 6.16 -18.32
N LEU A 45 -10.35 5.03 -17.62
CA LEU A 45 -11.02 4.91 -16.31
C LEU A 45 -10.22 5.61 -15.23
N GLN A 46 -8.89 5.53 -15.29
CA GLN A 46 -7.98 6.24 -14.40
C GLN A 46 -8.04 7.76 -14.65
N ASN A 47 -8.16 8.19 -15.91
CA ASN A 47 -8.40 9.60 -16.26
C ASN A 47 -9.77 10.07 -15.75
N MET A 48 -10.81 9.23 -15.87
CA MET A 48 -12.16 9.52 -15.37
C MET A 48 -12.23 9.54 -13.84
N GLN A 49 -11.50 8.65 -13.15
CA GLN A 49 -11.39 8.62 -11.69
C GLN A 49 -10.57 9.82 -11.16
N GLN A 50 -9.53 10.24 -11.89
CA GLN A 50 -8.83 11.49 -11.60
C GLN A 50 -9.74 12.70 -11.81
N GLN A 51 -10.53 12.71 -12.89
CA GLN A 51 -11.49 13.78 -13.18
C GLN A 51 -12.59 13.88 -12.10
N MET A 52 -13.13 12.75 -11.65
CA MET A 52 -14.06 12.70 -10.51
C MET A 52 -13.42 13.16 -9.19
N GLN A 53 -12.15 12.85 -8.93
CA GLN A 53 -11.45 13.34 -7.72
C GLN A 53 -11.14 14.83 -7.77
N SER A 54 -11.01 15.43 -8.95
CA SER A 54 -10.92 16.89 -9.11
C SER A 54 -12.28 17.58 -8.95
N ASP A 55 -13.38 16.94 -9.36
CA ASP A 55 -14.73 17.50 -9.19
C ASP A 55 -15.26 17.33 -7.75
N GLN A 56 -14.84 16.30 -7.01
CA GLN A 56 -15.18 16.13 -5.59
C GLN A 56 -14.47 17.15 -4.66
N LYS A 57 -13.53 17.94 -5.18
CA LYS A 57 -12.90 19.07 -4.48
C LYS A 57 -13.60 20.42 -4.69
N LYS A 58 -14.71 20.46 -5.44
CA LYS A 58 -15.44 21.70 -5.73
C LYS A 58 -16.73 21.92 -4.93
N ASP A 59 -17.18 20.94 -4.16
CA ASP A 59 -18.34 21.11 -3.27
C ASP A 59 -17.95 20.83 -1.81
N GLY A 60 -17.57 21.88 -1.10
CA GLY A 60 -17.18 21.80 0.30
C GLY A 60 -16.74 23.13 0.91
N ASP A 61 -17.42 24.22 0.56
CA ASP A 61 -17.21 25.54 1.14
C ASP A 61 -17.79 25.60 2.57
N LYS A 62 -17.07 25.05 3.56
CA LYS A 62 -17.28 25.33 4.99
C LYS A 62 -15.96 25.27 5.77
N SER A 63 -15.33 26.45 5.87
CA SER A 63 -14.62 26.99 7.04
C SER A 63 -13.80 26.02 7.91
N CYS A 64 -12.49 26.02 7.70
CA CYS A 64 -11.52 25.79 8.77
C CYS A 64 -10.43 26.86 8.67
N ASN A 65 -10.61 27.95 9.43
CA ASN A 65 -9.61 29.00 9.60
C ASN A 65 -8.53 28.49 10.56
N ASN A 66 -7.33 28.20 10.04
CA ASN A 66 -6.12 28.20 10.85
C ASN A 66 -5.04 29.06 10.15
N PRO A 67 -4.69 30.24 10.68
CA PRO A 67 -3.78 31.16 10.04
C PRO A 67 -2.35 30.85 10.47
N ASN A 68 -1.70 29.87 9.86
CA ASN A 68 -0.24 29.85 9.81
C ASN A 68 0.30 28.85 8.78
N LYS A 69 0.81 29.36 7.66
CA LYS A 69 2.15 29.06 7.13
C LYS A 69 2.28 29.54 5.68
N SER A 70 2.88 30.72 5.54
CA SER A 70 3.73 31.05 4.42
C SER A 70 4.87 30.02 4.32
N GLY A 71 4.94 29.31 3.19
CA GLY A 71 6.04 28.40 2.90
C GLY A 71 5.80 27.64 1.60
N LYS A 72 6.51 28.04 0.54
CA LYS A 72 6.67 27.25 -0.69
C LYS A 72 7.18 25.84 -0.32
N GLY A 73 6.28 24.88 -0.23
CA GLY A 73 6.60 23.46 -0.06
C GLY A 73 5.98 22.69 -1.22
N LYS A 74 6.83 21.98 -1.97
CA LYS A 74 6.46 21.11 -3.09
C LYS A 74 5.21 20.31 -2.75
N SER A 75 4.24 20.37 -3.64
CA SER A 75 3.08 19.49 -3.73
C SER A 75 3.51 18.03 -3.55
N GLY A 76 3.33 17.49 -2.34
CA GLY A 76 3.45 16.07 -2.09
C GLY A 76 2.42 15.35 -2.95
N LYS A 77 2.89 14.50 -3.87
CA LYS A 77 2.02 13.59 -4.61
C LYS A 77 1.13 12.85 -3.58
N PRO A 78 -0.18 12.70 -3.83
CA PRO A 78 -1.01 11.89 -2.95
C PRO A 78 -0.41 10.49 -2.89
N LYS A 79 -0.11 10.02 -1.67
CA LYS A 79 0.50 8.69 -1.47
C LYS A 79 -0.41 7.63 -2.11
N PRO A 80 0.12 6.78 -3.01
CA PRO A 80 -0.67 5.78 -3.73
C PRO A 80 -1.34 4.73 -2.82
N GLY A 81 -0.83 4.51 -1.60
CA GLY A 81 -1.31 3.46 -0.68
C GLY A 81 -2.77 3.62 -0.19
N GLY A 82 -3.22 4.84 0.09
CA GLY A 82 -4.57 5.05 0.66
C GLY A 82 -5.69 4.72 -0.33
N LYS A 83 -5.51 5.12 -1.59
CA LYS A 83 -6.49 4.87 -2.66
C LYS A 83 -6.60 3.40 -3.03
N LEU A 84 -5.49 2.67 -2.90
CA LEU A 84 -5.44 1.23 -3.16
C LEU A 84 -6.27 0.46 -2.12
N SER A 85 -6.14 0.81 -0.83
CA SER A 85 -6.91 0.17 0.24
C SER A 85 -8.41 0.40 0.09
N ASP A 86 -8.84 1.62 -0.25
CA ASP A 86 -10.26 1.93 -0.47
C ASP A 86 -10.85 1.14 -1.64
N ALA A 87 -10.11 1.03 -2.75
CA ALA A 87 -10.51 0.22 -3.90
C ALA A 87 -10.58 -1.29 -3.55
N GLN A 88 -9.63 -1.78 -2.75
CA GLN A 88 -9.64 -3.17 -2.25
C GLN A 88 -10.87 -3.46 -1.38
N LYS A 89 -11.30 -2.47 -0.59
CA LYS A 89 -12.49 -2.55 0.26
C LYS A 89 -13.77 -2.63 -0.57
N ALA A 90 -13.91 -1.73 -1.55
CA ALA A 90 -15.05 -1.72 -2.47
C ALA A 90 -15.19 -3.06 -3.20
N LEU A 91 -14.07 -3.63 -3.66
CA LEU A 91 -14.04 -4.95 -4.28
C LEU A 91 -14.52 -6.05 -3.31
N GLY A 92 -14.08 -6.00 -2.05
CA GLY A 92 -14.50 -6.97 -1.03
C GLY A 92 -16.00 -6.91 -0.71
N GLU A 93 -16.56 -5.71 -0.64
CA GLU A 93 -18.00 -5.49 -0.43
C GLU A 93 -18.81 -6.03 -1.62
N GLN A 94 -18.36 -5.77 -2.85
CA GLN A 94 -19.01 -6.30 -4.06
C GLN A 94 -18.95 -7.83 -4.12
N LEU A 95 -17.81 -8.42 -3.73
CA LEU A 95 -17.61 -9.87 -3.71
C LEU A 95 -18.49 -10.54 -2.65
N GLN A 96 -18.67 -9.91 -1.49
CA GLN A 96 -19.59 -10.35 -0.44
C GLN A 96 -21.05 -10.26 -0.88
N LYS A 97 -21.45 -9.16 -1.54
CA LYS A 97 -22.79 -8.99 -2.11
C LYS A 97 -23.07 -10.06 -3.17
N MET A 98 -22.10 -10.36 -4.02
CA MET A 98 -22.23 -11.41 -5.04
C MET A 98 -22.31 -12.80 -4.41
N GLN A 99 -21.56 -13.08 -3.34
CA GLN A 99 -21.70 -14.33 -2.60
C GLN A 99 -23.11 -14.47 -2.00
N GLN A 100 -23.66 -13.39 -1.44
CA GLN A 100 -25.03 -13.38 -0.92
C GLN A 100 -26.06 -13.58 -2.03
N GLN A 101 -25.88 -12.98 -3.22
CA GLN A 101 -26.75 -13.23 -4.36
C GLN A 101 -26.66 -14.67 -4.88
N LYS A 102 -25.46 -15.27 -4.89
CA LYS A 102 -25.28 -16.70 -5.21
C LYS A 102 -25.89 -17.63 -4.15
N ARG A 103 -25.86 -17.24 -2.87
CA ARG A 103 -26.48 -17.98 -1.76
C ARG A 103 -27.98 -17.72 -1.59
N GLY A 104 -28.47 -16.59 -2.10
CA GLY A 104 -29.85 -16.09 -1.97
C GLY A 104 -30.82 -16.54 -3.06
N LYS A 105 -30.36 -17.42 -3.98
CA LYS A 105 -31.25 -18.24 -4.82
C LYS A 105 -31.26 -19.72 -4.40
N PRO A 106 -31.69 -20.10 -3.17
CA PRO A 106 -32.41 -21.35 -2.98
C PRO A 106 -33.85 -21.14 -3.47
N GLY A 107 -34.36 -22.10 -4.23
CA GLY A 107 -35.56 -21.95 -5.05
C GLY A 107 -36.80 -21.41 -4.32
N GLU A 108 -37.38 -20.36 -4.89
CA GLU A 108 -38.80 -20.05 -4.77
C GLU A 108 -39.57 -20.91 -5.78
N SER A 109 -39.51 -22.24 -5.59
CA SER A 109 -40.39 -23.24 -6.22
C SER A 109 -40.00 -24.62 -5.72
N GLY A 110 -40.59 -25.04 -4.59
CA GLY A 110 -40.31 -26.34 -3.99
C GLY A 110 -41.20 -26.66 -2.81
N LYS A 111 -42.51 -26.38 -2.91
CA LYS A 111 -43.51 -27.01 -2.04
C LYS A 111 -44.01 -28.29 -2.70
N GLN A 112 -43.83 -29.40 -1.98
CA GLN A 112 -44.62 -30.64 -1.97
C GLN A 112 -44.70 -31.49 -3.25
N GLY A 113 -44.36 -32.78 -3.11
CA GLY A 113 -44.76 -33.84 -4.04
C GLY A 113 -43.84 -35.05 -4.00
N GLU A 114 -44.26 -36.09 -3.29
CA GLU A 114 -43.70 -37.45 -3.33
C GLU A 114 -43.75 -38.11 -4.73
N GLN A 115 -42.85 -39.08 -4.91
CA GLN A 115 -42.90 -40.24 -5.83
C GLN A 115 -42.74 -40.03 -7.36
N GLY A 116 -41.72 -40.70 -7.91
CA GLY A 116 -41.88 -41.53 -9.12
C GLY A 116 -41.24 -41.08 -10.44
N SER A 117 -39.95 -41.40 -10.64
CA SER A 117 -39.34 -41.92 -11.90
C SER A 117 -39.37 -41.02 -13.20
N PRO A 118 -38.63 -41.33 -14.31
CA PRO A 118 -37.60 -40.42 -14.83
C PRO A 118 -37.76 -39.94 -16.31
N LYS A 119 -37.03 -38.86 -16.64
CA LYS A 119 -36.58 -38.38 -17.98
C LYS A 119 -37.62 -37.93 -19.02
N THR A 120 -37.53 -36.64 -19.38
CA THR A 120 -37.48 -36.15 -20.79
C THR A 120 -36.55 -34.93 -20.86
N PRO A 121 -35.65 -34.81 -21.87
CA PRO A 121 -34.82 -33.63 -22.07
C PRO A 121 -35.42 -32.73 -23.14
N GLY A 122 -35.61 -31.45 -22.81
CA GLY A 122 -35.89 -30.42 -23.82
C GLY A 122 -37.21 -29.70 -23.60
N SER A 123 -37.13 -28.59 -22.86
CA SER A 123 -37.88 -27.34 -23.07
C SER A 123 -37.90 -26.58 -21.75
N GLN A 124 -37.63 -25.25 -21.82
CA GLN A 124 -37.55 -24.26 -20.73
C GLN A 124 -36.15 -23.99 -20.17
N VAL A 125 -35.35 -23.26 -20.96
CA VAL A 125 -34.23 -22.45 -20.49
C VAL A 125 -34.34 -21.06 -21.13
N GLU A 126 -35.38 -20.29 -20.81
CA GLU A 126 -35.50 -18.92 -21.33
C GLU A 126 -35.69 -17.83 -20.27
N SER A 127 -35.77 -18.17 -18.98
CA SER A 127 -35.90 -17.20 -17.88
C SER A 127 -34.65 -17.08 -16.98
N SER A 128 -33.57 -17.80 -17.28
CA SER A 128 -32.32 -17.77 -16.48
C SER A 128 -31.13 -17.11 -17.20
N GLN A 129 -31.26 -16.73 -18.46
CA GLN A 129 -30.12 -16.34 -19.30
C GLN A 129 -29.66 -14.89 -19.08
N ASP A 130 -30.59 -13.96 -18.79
CA ASP A 130 -30.25 -12.56 -18.53
C ASP A 130 -29.58 -12.35 -17.16
N GLY A 131 -30.05 -13.05 -16.12
CA GLY A 131 -29.42 -13.00 -14.80
C GLY A 131 -28.03 -13.66 -14.76
N GLN A 132 -27.78 -14.63 -15.64
CA GLN A 132 -26.47 -15.27 -15.74
C GLN A 132 -25.48 -14.43 -16.58
N ARG A 133 -25.96 -13.71 -17.60
CA ARG A 133 -25.16 -12.74 -18.36
C ARG A 133 -24.75 -11.54 -17.49
N SER A 134 -25.66 -10.98 -16.69
CA SER A 134 -25.35 -9.85 -15.81
C SER A 134 -24.30 -10.24 -14.75
N LEU A 135 -24.41 -11.44 -14.16
CA LEU A 135 -23.42 -11.96 -13.21
C LEU A 135 -22.04 -12.15 -13.85
N ASN A 136 -21.99 -12.64 -15.09
CA ASN A 136 -20.73 -12.81 -15.82
C ASN A 136 -20.08 -11.46 -16.16
N GLU A 137 -20.88 -10.45 -16.50
CA GLU A 137 -20.40 -9.09 -16.75
C GLU A 137 -19.84 -8.44 -15.47
N ASP A 138 -20.55 -8.56 -14.34
CA ASP A 138 -20.07 -8.06 -13.06
C ASP A 138 -18.78 -8.74 -12.61
N LEU A 139 -18.64 -10.04 -12.88
CA LEU A 139 -17.45 -10.81 -12.59
C LEU A 139 -16.27 -10.40 -13.47
N ALA A 140 -16.52 -10.13 -14.75
CA ALA A 140 -15.51 -9.61 -15.67
C ALA A 140 -15.02 -8.22 -15.25
N LYS A 141 -15.94 -7.31 -14.87
CA LYS A 141 -15.60 -6.00 -14.30
C LYS A 141 -14.76 -6.13 -13.03
N MET A 142 -15.09 -7.08 -12.17
CA MET A 142 -14.35 -7.36 -10.94
C MET A 142 -12.94 -7.89 -11.23
N ALA A 143 -12.79 -8.79 -12.20
CA ALA A 143 -11.49 -9.30 -12.63
C ALA A 143 -10.60 -8.17 -13.17
N LEU A 144 -11.16 -7.30 -14.02
CA LEU A 144 -10.46 -6.11 -14.53
C LEU A 144 -10.02 -5.18 -13.41
N MET A 145 -10.89 -4.93 -12.42
CA MET A 145 -10.55 -4.10 -11.26
C MET A 145 -9.43 -4.73 -10.42
N GLN A 146 -9.48 -6.05 -10.21
CA GLN A 146 -8.45 -6.78 -9.47
C GLN A 146 -7.10 -6.77 -10.20
N GLU A 147 -7.10 -6.91 -11.54
CA GLU A 147 -5.88 -6.81 -12.35
C GLU A 147 -5.27 -5.39 -12.26
N ALA A 148 -6.11 -4.36 -12.36
CA ALA A 148 -5.67 -2.97 -12.19
C ALA A 148 -5.01 -2.74 -10.82
N LEU A 149 -5.60 -3.27 -9.74
CA LEU A 149 -5.04 -3.18 -8.40
C LEU A 149 -3.72 -3.93 -8.28
N ARG A 150 -3.63 -5.13 -8.84
CA ARG A 150 -2.41 -5.93 -8.84
C ARG A 150 -1.27 -5.20 -9.55
N ARG A 151 -1.52 -4.56 -10.70
CA ARG A 151 -0.52 -3.76 -11.42
C ARG A 151 -0.06 -2.56 -10.61
N GLN A 152 -0.97 -1.86 -9.92
CA GLN A 152 -0.62 -0.76 -9.02
C GLN A 152 0.25 -1.24 -7.84
N VAL A 153 -0.06 -2.40 -7.26
CA VAL A 153 0.79 -3.03 -6.22
C VAL A 153 2.16 -3.39 -6.76
N GLU A 154 2.25 -3.90 -7.98
CA GLU A 154 3.53 -4.25 -8.61
C GLU A 154 4.39 -2.99 -8.84
N GLN A 155 3.78 -1.90 -9.31
CA GLN A 155 4.46 -0.60 -9.45
C GLN A 155 4.96 -0.10 -8.10
N LEU A 156 4.10 -0.11 -7.08
CA LEU A 156 4.47 0.29 -5.72
C LEU A 156 5.62 -0.56 -5.16
N ARG A 157 5.60 -1.88 -5.41
CA ARG A 157 6.69 -2.78 -5.02
C ARG A 157 8.00 -2.40 -5.69
N LYS A 158 7.98 -2.06 -6.99
CA LYS A 158 9.18 -1.62 -7.74
C LYS A 158 9.72 -0.30 -7.18
N GLU A 159 8.85 0.67 -6.89
CA GLU A 159 9.24 1.95 -6.27
C GLU A 159 9.89 1.73 -4.90
N LEU A 160 9.24 0.94 -4.02
CA LEU A 160 9.76 0.61 -2.69
C LEU A 160 11.07 -0.19 -2.74
N GLY A 161 11.23 -1.06 -3.74
CA GLY A 161 12.48 -1.78 -3.99
C GLY A 161 13.63 -0.84 -4.39
N GLN A 162 13.35 0.20 -5.18
CA GLN A 162 14.33 1.24 -5.55
C GLN A 162 14.68 2.15 -4.37
N GLU A 163 13.72 2.43 -3.49
CA GLU A 163 13.94 3.19 -2.25
C GLU A 163 14.69 2.41 -1.16
N GLY A 164 15.05 1.14 -1.40
CA GLY A 164 15.73 0.28 -0.43
C GLY A 164 14.83 -0.25 0.68
N LYS A 165 13.50 -0.06 0.59
CA LYS A 165 12.50 -0.55 1.56
C LYS A 165 12.15 -2.02 1.30
N GLN A 166 13.16 -2.89 1.36
CA GLN A 166 13.05 -4.31 0.97
C GLN A 166 12.03 -5.10 1.81
N GLY A 167 11.88 -4.78 3.09
CA GLY A 167 10.87 -5.40 3.97
C GLY A 167 9.44 -5.14 3.50
N LEU A 168 9.14 -3.91 3.07
CA LEU A 168 7.84 -3.52 2.54
C LEU A 168 7.59 -4.13 1.16
N SER A 169 8.63 -4.18 0.32
CA SER A 169 8.59 -4.84 -0.99
C SER A 169 8.23 -6.33 -0.88
N ASN A 170 8.82 -7.05 0.08
CA ASN A 170 8.50 -8.46 0.30
C ASN A 170 7.04 -8.66 0.74
N GLY A 171 6.54 -7.79 1.62
CA GLY A 171 5.13 -7.80 2.03
C GLY A 171 4.17 -7.60 0.85
N LEU A 172 4.49 -6.69 -0.07
CA LEU A 172 3.71 -6.47 -1.29
C LEU A 172 3.80 -7.64 -2.28
N GLN A 173 4.95 -8.33 -2.36
CA GLN A 173 5.08 -9.52 -3.20
C GLN A 173 4.12 -10.65 -2.76
N GLU A 174 3.92 -10.82 -1.46
CA GLU A 174 2.95 -11.80 -0.97
C GLU A 174 1.50 -11.38 -1.26
N VAL A 175 1.21 -10.07 -1.15
CA VAL A 175 -0.08 -9.51 -1.56
C VAL A 175 -0.36 -9.77 -3.03
N GLU A 176 0.63 -9.54 -3.90
CA GLU A 176 0.52 -9.78 -5.35
C GLU A 176 0.17 -11.24 -5.67
N LYS A 177 0.80 -12.21 -4.99
CA LYS A 177 0.49 -13.64 -5.13
C LYS A 177 -0.95 -13.96 -4.71
N MET A 178 -1.42 -13.39 -3.60
CA MET A 178 -2.80 -13.57 -3.15
C MET A 178 -3.79 -12.91 -4.13
N MET A 179 -3.43 -11.74 -4.69
CA MET A 179 -4.25 -11.06 -5.69
C MET A 179 -4.38 -11.88 -6.98
N GLU A 180 -3.30 -12.51 -7.45
CA GLU A 180 -3.32 -13.41 -8.61
C GLU A 180 -4.21 -14.64 -8.37
N GLN A 181 -4.13 -15.25 -7.19
CA GLN A 181 -5.02 -16.37 -6.85
C GLN A 181 -6.49 -15.93 -6.79
N GLN A 182 -6.73 -14.73 -6.26
CA GLN A 182 -8.06 -14.14 -6.21
C GLN A 182 -8.61 -13.86 -7.63
N GLU A 183 -7.78 -13.31 -8.51
CA GLU A 183 -8.11 -13.06 -9.91
C GLU A 183 -8.50 -14.37 -10.63
N LYS A 184 -7.72 -15.45 -10.45
CA LYS A 184 -8.06 -16.77 -10.99
C LYS A 184 -9.39 -17.30 -10.46
N ASP A 185 -9.68 -17.11 -9.18
CA ASP A 185 -10.96 -17.54 -8.60
C ASP A 185 -12.13 -16.71 -9.13
N ILE A 186 -11.95 -15.39 -9.31
CA ILE A 186 -12.94 -14.49 -9.89
C ILE A 186 -13.20 -14.89 -11.36
N VAL A 187 -12.19 -15.04 -12.20
CA VAL A 187 -12.36 -15.42 -13.61
C VAL A 187 -13.08 -16.76 -13.76
N ASN A 188 -12.80 -17.70 -12.86
CA ASN A 188 -13.48 -19.01 -12.83
C ASN A 188 -14.85 -18.98 -12.13
N GLY A 189 -15.31 -17.83 -11.63
CA GLY A 189 -16.57 -17.67 -10.91
C GLY A 189 -16.62 -18.36 -9.54
N LYS A 190 -15.47 -18.78 -9.00
CA LYS A 190 -15.32 -19.51 -7.73
C LYS A 190 -15.30 -18.56 -6.53
N ILE A 191 -16.46 -17.98 -6.21
CA ILE A 191 -16.63 -17.15 -5.01
C ILE A 191 -16.89 -18.06 -3.80
N THR A 192 -15.81 -18.64 -3.30
CA THR A 192 -15.81 -19.52 -2.11
C THR A 192 -15.58 -18.70 -0.83
N PRO A 193 -15.90 -19.23 0.36
CA PRO A 193 -15.52 -18.60 1.62
C PRO A 193 -14.01 -18.31 1.71
N GLN A 194 -13.19 -19.20 1.16
CA GLN A 194 -11.73 -19.02 1.06
C GLN A 194 -11.35 -17.80 0.22
N SER A 195 -12.03 -17.56 -0.91
CA SER A 195 -11.79 -16.37 -1.74
C SER A 195 -12.10 -15.05 -1.00
N ILE A 196 -13.10 -15.06 -0.11
CA ILE A 196 -13.44 -13.89 0.70
C ILE A 196 -12.43 -13.68 1.81
N GLU A 197 -12.01 -14.76 2.46
CA GLU A 197 -10.97 -14.69 3.47
C GLU A 197 -9.65 -14.19 2.88
N ARG A 198 -9.29 -14.67 1.69
CA ARG A 198 -8.13 -14.16 0.94
C ARG A 198 -8.26 -12.67 0.64
N GLN A 199 -9.43 -12.20 0.20
CA GLN A 199 -9.68 -10.78 -0.01
C GLN A 199 -9.48 -9.95 1.27
N LYS A 200 -9.92 -10.45 2.43
CA LYS A 200 -9.68 -9.81 3.73
C LYS A 200 -8.20 -9.79 4.08
N GLN A 201 -7.47 -10.87 3.86
CA GLN A 201 -6.03 -10.94 4.11
C GLN A 201 -5.26 -9.95 3.22
N ILE A 202 -5.61 -9.86 1.94
CA ILE A 202 -5.05 -8.85 1.03
C ILE A 202 -5.26 -7.44 1.61
N MET A 203 -6.50 -7.12 2.00
CA MET A 203 -6.83 -5.82 2.58
C MET A 203 -6.03 -5.52 3.85
N THR A 204 -5.96 -6.47 4.78
CA THR A 204 -5.21 -6.31 6.03
C THR A 204 -3.72 -6.06 5.76
N ARG A 205 -3.10 -6.83 4.87
CA ARG A 205 -1.69 -6.65 4.53
C ARG A 205 -1.40 -5.35 3.80
N LEU A 206 -2.30 -4.89 2.94
CA LEU A 206 -2.18 -3.57 2.32
C LEU A 206 -2.23 -2.46 3.36
N LEU A 207 -3.16 -2.53 4.32
CA LEU A 207 -3.26 -1.58 5.42
C LEU A 207 -2.04 -1.62 6.35
N GLU A 208 -1.49 -2.81 6.62
CA GLU A 208 -0.27 -2.97 7.41
C GLU A 208 0.93 -2.34 6.71
N ASN A 209 1.10 -2.59 5.40
CA ASN A 209 2.15 -1.96 4.61
C ASN A 209 2.00 -0.43 4.57
N GLU A 210 0.79 0.08 4.41
CA GLU A 210 0.54 1.52 4.44
C GLU A 210 0.89 2.13 5.81
N LYS A 211 0.50 1.46 6.90
CA LYS A 211 0.85 1.90 8.26
C LYS A 211 2.37 1.87 8.49
N ALA A 212 3.06 0.84 8.00
CA ALA A 212 4.50 0.73 8.11
C ALA A 212 5.22 1.84 7.32
N ASP A 213 4.80 2.12 6.08
CA ASP A 213 5.34 3.23 5.28
C ASP A 213 5.16 4.58 5.99
N ARG A 214 3.97 4.83 6.56
CA ARG A 214 3.69 6.05 7.33
C ARG A 214 4.53 6.17 8.60
N LYS A 215 4.84 5.05 9.28
CA LYS A 215 5.67 5.05 10.48
C LYS A 215 7.13 5.37 10.15
N GLN A 216 7.68 4.74 9.12
CA GLN A 216 9.03 5.03 8.63
C GLN A 216 9.20 6.51 8.28
N ASP A 217 8.26 7.09 7.52
CA ASP A 217 8.26 8.52 7.20
C ASP A 217 8.24 9.44 8.43
N GLN A 218 7.64 8.99 9.55
CA GLN A 218 7.62 9.76 10.79
C GLN A 218 8.92 9.60 11.58
N GLU A 219 9.54 8.42 11.54
CA GLU A 219 10.84 8.13 12.14
C GLU A 219 11.95 8.95 11.45
N ASP A 220 12.00 8.95 10.12
CA ASP A 220 12.97 9.74 9.34
C ASP A 220 12.89 11.24 9.68
N LYS A 221 11.66 11.75 9.86
CA LYS A 221 11.44 13.15 10.28
C LYS A 221 11.87 13.40 11.72
N ARG A 222 11.76 12.41 12.61
CA ARG A 222 12.21 12.52 14.00
C ARG A 222 13.73 12.53 14.07
N GLU A 223 14.40 11.64 13.33
CA GLU A 223 15.87 11.61 13.26
C GLU A 223 16.45 12.88 12.66
N SER A 224 15.82 13.43 11.61
CA SER A 224 16.22 14.71 11.01
C SER A 224 16.09 15.91 11.96
N ASN A 225 15.30 15.79 13.04
CA ASN A 225 15.13 16.84 14.05
C ASN A 225 15.94 16.56 15.32
N ASN A 226 16.86 15.58 15.31
CA ASN A 226 17.74 15.38 16.45
C ASN A 226 18.62 16.63 16.60
N PRO A 227 18.51 17.40 17.69
CA PRO A 227 19.33 18.57 17.89
C PRO A 227 20.78 18.09 17.91
N GLY A 228 21.59 18.55 16.95
CA GLY A 228 23.02 18.24 16.90
C GLY A 228 23.68 18.54 18.24
N ASN A 229 24.83 17.91 18.52
CA ASN A 229 25.59 17.97 19.78
C ASN A 229 25.25 19.16 20.68
N TYR A 230 24.23 18.98 21.54
CA TYR A 230 23.89 19.94 22.58
C TYR A 230 25.02 19.89 23.60
N ILE A 231 25.87 20.92 23.58
CA ILE A 231 26.89 21.10 24.62
C ILE A 231 26.16 21.75 25.80
N PRO A 232 25.96 21.06 26.93
CA PRO A 232 25.31 21.67 28.09
C PRO A 232 26.14 22.86 28.55
N GLU A 233 25.60 24.07 28.45
CA GLU A 233 26.23 25.24 29.04
C GLU A 233 26.10 25.17 30.56
N VAL A 234 27.23 25.20 31.26
CA VAL A 234 27.24 25.20 32.72
C VAL A 234 26.69 26.55 33.21
N PRO A 235 25.65 26.57 34.08
CA PRO A 235 25.10 27.81 34.63
C PRO A 235 26.17 28.68 35.27
N GLU A 236 26.03 30.00 35.13
CA GLU A 236 27.04 30.98 35.55
C GLU A 236 27.39 30.88 37.05
N ASN A 237 26.40 30.64 37.91
CA ASN A 237 26.59 30.40 39.35
C ASN A 237 27.53 29.21 39.65
N ILE A 238 27.42 28.13 38.87
CA ILE A 238 28.27 26.93 39.05
C ILE A 238 29.68 27.21 38.53
N LYS A 239 29.79 27.94 37.41
CA LYS A 239 31.08 28.36 36.86
C LYS A 239 31.86 29.25 37.82
N GLU A 240 31.19 30.21 38.47
CA GLU A 240 31.79 31.04 39.51
C GLU A 240 32.22 30.24 40.73
N ALA A 241 31.40 29.30 41.21
CA ALA A 241 31.75 28.44 42.33
C ALA A 241 32.97 27.55 42.03
N MET A 242 33.06 27.01 40.81
CA MET A 242 34.21 26.24 40.34
C MET A 242 35.47 27.11 40.25
N ARG A 243 35.33 28.34 39.75
CA ARG A 243 36.44 29.30 39.65
C ARG A 243 36.96 29.72 41.03
N LYS A 244 36.08 30.04 41.97
CA LYS A 244 36.46 30.35 43.36
C LYS A 244 37.19 29.18 44.03
N LYS A 245 36.69 27.95 43.87
CA LYS A 245 37.38 26.74 44.35
C LYS A 245 38.76 26.55 43.72
N ALA A 246 38.93 26.91 42.44
CA ALA A 246 40.23 26.84 41.77
C ALA A 246 41.19 27.91 42.31
N GLU A 247 40.73 29.15 42.49
CA GLU A 247 41.50 30.26 43.06
C GLU A 247 41.95 29.95 44.50
N GLU A 248 41.07 29.37 45.33
CA GLU A 248 41.38 28.87 46.67
C GLU A 248 42.51 27.82 46.62
N ARG A 249 42.39 26.81 45.74
CA ARG A 249 43.44 25.80 45.55
C ARG A 249 44.77 26.39 45.08
N GLU A 250 44.73 27.38 44.18
CA GLU A 250 45.94 28.06 43.71
C GLU A 250 46.59 28.89 44.83
N SER A 251 45.80 29.58 45.65
CA SER A 251 46.31 30.32 46.81
C SER A 251 47.01 29.40 47.81
N LEU A 252 46.46 28.21 48.06
CA LEU A 252 47.07 27.19 48.92
C LEU A 252 48.37 26.63 48.32
N ARG A 253 48.49 26.63 46.98
CA ARG A 253 49.72 26.23 46.28
C ARG A 253 50.78 27.34 46.19
N LYS A 254 50.42 28.60 46.43
CA LYS A 254 51.39 29.73 46.43
C LYS A 254 52.24 29.67 47.70
N ILE A 255 53.42 29.07 47.59
CA ILE A 255 54.41 29.03 48.67
C ILE A 255 54.93 30.46 48.91
N GLN A 256 54.89 30.94 50.15
CA GLN A 256 55.42 32.26 50.48
C GLN A 256 56.94 32.34 50.19
N PRO A 257 57.44 33.48 49.66
CA PRO A 257 58.85 33.61 49.25
C PRO A 257 59.87 33.34 50.38
N ALA A 258 59.47 33.58 51.64
CA ALA A 258 60.32 33.56 52.82
C ALA A 258 60.78 32.15 53.31
N PHE A 259 60.28 31.06 52.75
CA PHE A 259 60.68 29.70 53.20
C PHE A 259 62.08 29.29 52.70
N LYS A 260 62.88 28.64 53.56
CA LYS A 260 64.15 28.00 53.14
C LYS A 260 63.88 26.86 52.14
N PRO A 261 64.79 26.58 51.18
CA PRO A 261 64.55 25.64 50.07
C PRO A 261 64.07 24.23 50.48
N TYR A 262 64.60 23.71 51.59
CA TYR A 262 64.22 22.40 52.13
C TYR A 262 62.72 22.31 52.47
N TYR A 263 62.16 23.32 53.14
CA TYR A 263 60.76 23.34 53.54
C TYR A 263 59.82 23.57 52.35
N LYS A 264 60.26 24.28 51.31
CA LYS A 264 59.50 24.46 50.06
C LYS A 264 59.20 23.10 49.40
N GLN A 265 60.20 22.22 49.32
CA GLN A 265 60.04 20.89 48.73
C GLN A 265 59.11 19.98 49.55
N SER A 266 59.22 20.01 50.88
CA SER A 266 58.37 19.20 51.77
C SER A 266 56.90 19.62 51.72
N VAL A 267 56.63 20.93 51.73
CA VAL A 267 55.25 21.47 51.60
C VAL A 267 54.67 21.15 50.23
N GLN A 268 55.45 21.26 49.16
CA GLN A 268 55.00 20.92 47.81
C GLN A 268 54.64 19.42 47.69
N LYS A 269 55.46 18.52 48.25
CA LYS A 269 55.16 17.08 48.31
C LYS A 269 53.87 16.80 49.10
N TYR A 270 53.70 17.44 50.25
CA TYR A 270 52.50 17.27 51.09
C TYR A 270 51.22 17.72 50.37
N LEU A 271 51.23 18.92 49.77
CA LEU A 271 50.11 19.46 49.01
C LEU A 271 49.80 18.62 47.76
N GLN A 272 50.80 18.00 47.14
CA GLN A 272 50.60 17.14 45.97
C GLN A 272 49.92 15.81 46.33
N ILE A 273 50.19 15.27 47.53
CA ILE A 273 49.55 14.04 48.05
C ILE A 273 48.08 14.29 48.41
N TYR A 274 47.76 15.44 49.02
CA TYR A 274 46.41 15.77 49.50
C TYR A 274 45.51 16.49 48.47
N SER A 275 46.02 16.88 47.29
CA SER A 275 45.24 17.59 46.25
C SER A 275 44.75 16.72 45.09
N ARG A 276 44.82 15.38 45.22
CA ARG A 276 44.08 14.44 44.37
C ARG A 276 42.63 14.34 44.81
#